data_AF-A0A1Q7WG32-F1
#
_entry.id   AF-A0A1Q7WG32-F1
#
_cell.length_a   1.000
_cell.length_b   1.000
_cell.length_c   1.000
_cell.angle_alpha   90.00
_cell.angle_beta   90.00
_cell.angle_gamma   90.00
#
_symmetry.space_group_name_H-M   'P 1'
#
loop_
_entity.id
_entity.type
_entity.pdbx_description
1 polymer ?
#
loop_
_entity_poly.entity_id
_entity_poly.type
_entity_poly.pdbx_seq_one_letter_code
_entity_poly.pdbx_strand_id
1 'polypeptide(L)'
;MTCPLCRWSADDDWDGLTDAIGTWYDGGPDQVTCLSCGRDAGLNDWHWSPPWGFGHLGFEFWGWPAFTPPFLSAVGALLGHRTVHPYGKL
;
A
#
# COMPACT_ATOMS: atom_id res chain seq x y z
N MET A 1 10.89 0.27 -1.62
CA MET A 1 9.70 -0.63 -1.70
C MET A 1 10.05 -1.90 -2.46
N THR A 2 9.34 -3.02 -2.27
CA THR A 2 9.77 -4.30 -2.84
C THR A 2 8.68 -4.99 -3.67
N CYS A 3 9.06 -5.45 -4.87
CA CYS A 3 8.18 -6.21 -5.76
C CYS A 3 7.80 -7.56 -5.13
N PRO A 4 6.51 -7.93 -5.09
CA PRO A 4 6.07 -9.19 -4.48
C PRO A 4 6.51 -10.42 -5.28
N LEU A 5 6.82 -10.28 -6.57
CA LEU A 5 7.07 -11.40 -7.48
C LEU A 5 8.57 -11.72 -7.65
N CYS A 6 9.45 -10.73 -7.57
CA CYS A 6 10.89 -10.92 -7.80
C CYS A 6 11.78 -10.39 -6.66
N ARG A 7 11.20 -9.72 -5.66
CA ARG A 7 11.90 -9.11 -4.52
C ARG A 7 12.90 -8.00 -4.89
N TRP A 8 12.85 -7.49 -6.11
CA TRP A 8 13.59 -6.28 -6.46
C TRP A 8 13.12 -5.10 -5.61
N SER A 9 14.08 -4.32 -5.11
CA SER A 9 13.82 -3.10 -4.36
C SER A 9 13.95 -1.89 -5.29
N ALA A 10 12.94 -1.05 -5.30
CA ALA A 10 12.87 0.14 -6.16
C ALA A 10 13.41 1.40 -5.48
N ASP A 11 14.36 1.26 -4.55
CA ASP A 11 14.79 2.40 -3.71
C ASP A 11 15.41 3.55 -4.53
N ASP A 12 15.88 3.27 -5.76
CA ASP A 12 16.50 4.22 -6.68
C ASP A 12 15.60 4.68 -7.85
N ASP A 13 14.38 4.14 -8.02
CA ASP A 13 13.54 4.37 -9.22
C ASP A 13 12.10 4.78 -8.85
N TRP A 14 12.00 5.94 -8.18
CA TRP A 14 10.76 6.49 -7.65
C TRP A 14 9.85 7.13 -8.71
N ASP A 15 10.39 7.57 -9.85
CA ASP A 15 9.65 8.34 -10.85
C ASP A 15 8.59 7.49 -11.55
N GLY A 16 8.99 6.33 -12.10
CA GLY A 16 8.05 5.43 -12.79
C GLY A 16 6.96 4.85 -11.88
N LEU A 17 7.22 4.77 -10.57
CA LEU A 17 6.23 4.39 -9.58
C LEU A 17 5.23 5.51 -9.30
N THR A 18 5.70 6.75 -9.24
CA THR A 18 4.87 7.93 -8.95
C THR A 18 3.81 8.11 -10.03
N ASP A 19 4.17 7.85 -11.29
CA ASP A 19 3.23 7.87 -12.42
C ASP A 19 2.11 6.82 -12.26
N ALA A 20 2.45 5.61 -11.80
CA ALA A 20 1.46 4.56 -11.57
C ALA A 20 0.52 4.91 -10.39
N ILE A 21 1.06 5.51 -9.32
CA ILE A 21 0.25 6.01 -8.20
C ILE A 21 -0.68 7.14 -8.66
N GLY A 22 -0.20 8.09 -9.46
CA GLY A 22 -1.00 9.17 -10.01
C GLY A 22 -2.12 8.65 -10.91
N THR A 23 -1.80 7.68 -11.77
CA THR A 23 -2.79 7.00 -12.62
C THR A 23 -3.89 6.33 -11.79
N TRP A 24 -3.52 5.63 -10.72
CA TRP A 24 -4.50 5.04 -9.79
C TRP A 24 -5.35 6.12 -9.11
N TYR A 25 -4.74 7.22 -8.67
CA TYR A 25 -5.44 8.34 -8.04
C TYR A 25 -6.48 8.98 -8.96
N ASP A 26 -6.19 9.08 -10.25
CA ASP A 26 -7.09 9.60 -11.27
C ASP A 26 -8.20 8.61 -11.69
N GLY A 27 -8.26 7.43 -11.05
CA GLY A 27 -9.27 6.39 -11.31
C GLY A 27 -8.84 5.33 -12.34
N GLY A 28 -7.55 5.29 -12.67
CA GLY A 28 -6.94 4.25 -13.49
C GLY A 28 -6.76 2.91 -12.74
N PRO A 29 -6.13 1.92 -13.40
CA PRO A 29 -5.93 0.60 -12.81
C PRO A 29 -5.01 0.65 -11.58
N ASP A 30 -5.17 -0.33 -10.70
CA ASP A 30 -4.34 -0.52 -9.52
C ASP A 30 -3.10 -1.37 -9.80
N GLN A 31 -2.67 -1.53 -11.05
CA GLN A 31 -1.56 -2.40 -11.42
C GLN A 31 -0.27 -1.61 -11.63
N VAL A 32 0.84 -2.13 -11.10
CA VAL A 32 2.19 -1.57 -11.28
C VAL A 32 3.10 -2.61 -11.90
N THR A 33 3.71 -2.25 -13.03
CA THR A 33 4.72 -3.09 -13.69
C THR A 33 6.05 -2.98 -12.96
N CYS A 34 6.60 -4.12 -12.55
CA CYS A 34 7.93 -4.15 -11.95
C CYS A 34 9.02 -3.91 -13.01
N LEU A 35 9.87 -2.89 -12.82
CA LEU A 35 10.95 -2.55 -13.75
C LEU A 35 12.04 -3.63 -13.88
N SER A 36 12.22 -4.47 -12.85
CA SER A 36 13.21 -5.56 -12.87
C SER A 36 12.70 -6.83 -13.57
N CYS A 37 11.46 -7.26 -13.30
CA CYS A 37 10.95 -8.53 -13.84
C CYS A 37 9.86 -8.37 -14.92
N GLY A 38 9.43 -7.15 -15.21
CA GLY A 38 8.44 -6.81 -16.23
C GLY A 38 7.01 -7.31 -15.97
N ARG A 39 6.75 -7.86 -14.78
CA ARG A 39 5.43 -8.39 -14.42
C ARG A 39 4.62 -7.36 -13.65
N ASP A 40 3.32 -7.37 -13.88
CA ASP A 40 2.36 -6.55 -13.18
C ASP A 40 2.00 -7.17 -11.82
N ALA A 41 1.84 -6.32 -10.82
CA ALA A 41 1.29 -6.66 -9.52
C ALA A 41 0.42 -5.51 -9.02
N GLY A 42 -0.62 -5.84 -8.24
CA GLY A 42 -1.51 -4.83 -7.67
C GLY A 42 -0.75 -3.90 -6.73
N LEU A 43 -1.12 -2.63 -6.70
CA LEU A 43 -0.48 -1.56 -5.94
C LEU A 43 -0.42 -1.90 -4.44
N ASN A 44 -1.48 -2.54 -3.92
CA ASN A 44 -1.55 -3.04 -2.55
C ASN A 44 -0.80 -4.36 -2.30
N ASP A 45 -0.32 -5.05 -3.33
CA ASP A 45 0.51 -6.27 -3.19
C ASP A 45 1.98 -5.95 -2.97
N TRP A 46 2.41 -4.73 -3.34
CA TRP A 46 3.78 -4.29 -3.12
C TRP A 46 4.08 -4.15 -1.63
N HIS A 47 5.33 -4.48 -1.26
CA HIS A 47 5.82 -4.29 0.10
C HIS A 47 6.36 -2.86 0.24
N TRP A 48 5.49 -1.97 0.68
CA TRP A 48 5.79 -0.57 0.94
C TRP A 48 6.56 -0.38 2.25
N SER A 49 7.55 0.51 2.22
CA SER A 49 8.26 0.99 3.40
C SER A 49 8.47 2.50 3.23
N PRO A 50 7.84 3.36 4.07
CA PRO A 50 6.91 3.01 5.15
C PRO A 50 5.63 2.30 4.66
N PRO A 51 4.87 1.63 5.54
CA PRO A 51 3.69 0.85 5.15
C PRO A 51 2.60 1.77 4.57
N TRP A 52 2.29 1.60 3.29
CA TRP A 52 1.26 2.32 2.57
C TRP A 52 0.11 1.40 2.19
N GLY A 53 -1.08 1.99 2.06
CA GLY A 53 -2.29 1.33 1.59
C GLY A 53 -3.07 2.27 0.70
N PHE A 54 -3.54 1.73 -0.41
CA PHE A 54 -4.26 2.46 -1.43
C PHE A 54 -5.70 1.99 -1.42
N GLY A 55 -6.62 2.88 -1.10
CA GLY A 55 -8.03 2.53 -1.01
C GLY A 55 -8.91 3.75 -1.21
N HIS A 56 -10.14 3.51 -1.64
CA HIS A 56 -11.14 4.58 -1.79
C HIS A 56 -11.74 5.03 -0.45
N LEU A 57 -11.43 4.32 0.64
CA LEU A 57 -11.93 4.61 1.99
C LEU A 57 -10.80 4.51 3.01
N GLY A 58 -10.63 5.59 3.77
CA GLY A 58 -9.75 5.64 4.94
C GLY A 58 -10.53 6.10 6.17
N PHE A 59 -10.16 5.58 7.33
CA PHE A 59 -10.73 6.00 8.62
C PHE A 59 -9.63 6.65 9.45
N GLU A 60 -9.86 7.89 9.88
CA GLU A 60 -8.99 8.59 10.81
C GLU A 60 -9.70 8.73 12.16
N PHE A 61 -8.98 8.48 13.26
CA PHE A 61 -9.51 8.54 14.62
C PHE A 61 -8.72 9.56 15.43
N TRP A 62 -9.33 10.71 15.71
CA TRP A 62 -8.68 11.81 16.41
C TRP A 62 -8.84 11.70 17.93
N GLY A 63 -7.74 11.85 18.68
CA GLY A 63 -7.75 11.79 20.14
C GLY A 63 -7.89 10.38 20.74
N TRP A 64 -7.73 9.34 19.91
CA TRP A 64 -7.80 7.95 20.36
C TRP A 64 -6.46 7.46 20.92
N PRO A 65 -6.47 6.50 21.85
CA PRO A 65 -5.24 5.81 22.26
C PRO A 65 -4.67 5.01 21.08
N ALA A 66 -3.39 4.65 21.16
CA ALA A 66 -2.75 3.81 20.16
C ALA A 66 -3.54 2.49 19.98
N PHE A 67 -3.76 2.10 18.72
CA PHE A 67 -4.44 0.85 18.41
C PHE A 67 -3.62 -0.34 18.89
N THR A 68 -4.28 -1.24 19.60
CA THR A 68 -3.65 -2.47 20.08
C THR A 68 -3.59 -3.51 18.96
N PRO A 69 -2.60 -4.43 18.96
CA PRO A 69 -2.55 -5.50 17.96
C PRO A 69 -3.84 -6.35 17.86
N PRO A 70 -4.54 -6.70 18.96
CA PRO A 70 -5.82 -7.40 18.89
C PRO A 70 -6.90 -6.59 18.16
N PHE A 71 -6.97 -5.27 18.37
CA PHE A 71 -7.92 -4.42 17.66
C PHE A 71 -7.67 -4.42 16.15
N LEU A 72 -6.41 -4.20 15.75
CA LEU A 72 -6.03 -4.22 14.33
C LEU A 72 -6.34 -5.57 13.67
N SER A 73 -6.08 -6.68 14.38
CA SER A 73 -6.39 -8.02 13.89
C SER A 73 -7.91 -8.25 13.75
N ALA A 74 -8.72 -7.74 14.67
CA ALA A 74 -10.18 -7.85 14.59
C ALA A 74 -10.75 -7.04 13.42
N VAL A 75 -10.21 -5.84 13.18
CA VAL A 75 -10.58 -5.01 12.01
C VAL A 75 -10.23 -5.73 10.70
N GLY A 76 -9.03 -6.29 10.59
CA GLY A 76 -8.63 -7.06 9.40
C GLY A 76 -9.52 -8.28 9.16
N ALA A 77 -9.88 -9.00 10.23
CA ALA A 77 -10.80 -10.14 10.14
C ALA A 77 -12.22 -9.73 9.71
N LEU A 78 -12.72 -8.59 10.20
CA LEU A 78 -14.03 -8.06 9.83
C LEU A 78 -14.09 -7.64 8.36
N LEU A 79 -13.03 -7.00 7.85
CA LEU A 79 -12.96 -6.51 6.48
C LEU A 79 -12.66 -7.61 5.47
N GLY A 80 -12.07 -8.73 5.89
CA GLY A 80 -11.81 -9.89 5.04
C GLY A 80 -10.69 -9.69 4.01
N HIS A 81 -9.90 -8.63 4.13
CA HIS A 81 -8.75 -8.35 3.27
C HIS A 81 -7.57 -7.80 4.08
N ARG A 82 -6.39 -7.72 3.43
CA ARG A 82 -5.19 -7.12 4.04
C ARG A 82 -5.48 -5.68 4.44
N THR A 83 -5.24 -5.35 5.70
CA THR A 83 -5.25 -3.99 6.23
C THR A 83 -3.83 -3.53 6.49
N VAL A 84 -3.56 -2.23 6.29
CA VAL A 84 -2.30 -1.61 6.70
C VAL A 84 -2.58 -0.52 7.73
N HIS A 85 -1.65 -0.35 8.67
CA HIS A 85 -1.69 0.72 9.65
C HIS A 85 -0.56 1.70 9.31
N PRO A 86 -0.83 2.69 8.44
CA PRO A 86 0.15 3.73 8.16
C PRO A 86 0.37 4.57 9.42
N TYR A 87 1.58 5.08 9.61
CA TYR A 87 1.91 5.99 10.69
C TYR A 87 2.30 7.35 10.12
N GLY A 88 2.01 8.42 10.86
CA GLY A 88 2.24 9.79 10.43
C GLY A 88 0.98 10.46 9.88
N LYS A 89 1.13 11.71 9.44
CA LYS A 89 0.09 12.46 8.73
C LYS A 89 0.27 12.13 7.24
N LEU A 90 -0.83 11.77 6.56
CA LEU A 90 -0.85 11.67 5.10
C LEU A 90 -0.59 13.05 4.48
#